data_AF-A0A142CNR9-F1
#
_entry.id   AF-A0A142CNR9-F1
#
_cell.length_a   1.000
_cell.length_b   1.000
_cell.length_c   1.000
_cell.angle_alpha   90.00
_cell.angle_beta   90.00
_cell.angle_gamma   90.00
#
_symmetry.space_group_name_H-M   'P 1'
#
loop_
_entity.id
_entity.type
_entity.pdbx_description
1 polymer ?
#
loop_
_entity_poly.entity_id
_entity_poly.type
_entity_poly.pdbx_seq_one_letter_code
_entity_poly.pdbx_strand_id
1 'polypeptide(L)'
;MRKSGKALARLRAALERLISGKPQNVSPSGKLTLNKINNEAGLGNSYIHKFKDFIENEANPAIESFNANYDPVKAKLLQNKQNLTEKEKHKARMKKEVKLKEQYRQERDDLKTINKELETQISSLMFRLYELQEQLNVQNVVKISQ
;
A
#
# COMPACT_ATOMS: atom_id res chain seq x y z
N MET A 1 19.75 42.46 -4.11
CA MET A 1 18.31 42.16 -4.26
C MET A 1 18.08 40.64 -4.20
N ARG A 2 17.56 40.13 -3.08
CA ARG A 2 17.31 38.70 -2.80
C ARG A 2 16.04 38.17 -3.50
N LYS A 3 15.97 38.22 -4.84
CA LYS A 3 14.78 37.77 -5.61
C LYS A 3 14.61 36.24 -5.62
N SER A 4 15.70 35.48 -5.43
CA SER A 4 15.69 34.01 -5.48
C SER A 4 14.95 33.35 -4.30
N GLY A 5 15.21 33.81 -3.06
CA GLY A 5 14.65 33.16 -1.85
C GLY A 5 13.12 33.26 -1.71
N LYS A 6 12.51 34.39 -2.13
CA LYS A 6 11.05 34.55 -2.08
C LYS A 6 10.32 33.64 -3.07
N ALA A 7 10.90 33.40 -4.23
CA ALA A 7 10.33 32.48 -5.23
C ALA A 7 10.48 31.01 -4.80
N LEU A 8 11.63 30.64 -4.22
CA LEU A 8 11.83 29.31 -3.64
C LEU A 8 10.84 29.00 -2.51
N ALA A 9 10.60 29.97 -1.60
CA ALA A 9 9.61 29.80 -0.53
C ALA A 9 8.19 29.61 -1.08
N ARG A 10 7.83 30.30 -2.18
CA ARG A 10 6.54 30.10 -2.86
C ARG A 10 6.41 28.71 -3.48
N LEU A 11 7.48 28.17 -4.08
CA LEU A 11 7.50 26.82 -4.64
C LEU A 11 7.31 25.75 -3.56
N ARG A 12 7.98 25.89 -2.41
CA ARG A 12 7.80 24.98 -1.26
C ARG A 12 6.36 25.01 -0.73
N ALA A 13 5.82 26.20 -0.51
CA ALA A 13 4.43 26.35 -0.08
C ALA A 13 3.44 25.80 -1.11
N ALA A 14 3.72 25.91 -2.42
CA ALA A 14 2.92 25.32 -3.48
C ALA A 14 2.94 23.79 -3.43
N LEU A 15 4.12 23.20 -3.21
CA LEU A 15 4.30 21.76 -3.06
C LEU A 15 3.52 21.23 -1.85
N GLU A 16 3.62 21.89 -0.70
CA GLU A 16 2.86 21.50 0.50
C GLU A 16 1.34 21.58 0.30
N ARG A 17 0.84 22.61 -0.39
CA ARG A 17 -0.59 22.72 -0.72
C ARG A 17 -1.06 21.58 -1.63
N LEU A 18 -0.23 21.17 -2.58
CA LEU A 18 -0.55 20.07 -3.50
C LEU A 18 -0.56 18.72 -2.78
N ILE A 19 0.40 18.48 -1.89
CA ILE A 19 0.46 17.25 -1.08
C ILE A 19 -0.71 17.19 -0.10
N SER A 20 -1.04 18.31 0.55
CA SER A 20 -2.18 18.40 1.47
C SER A 20 -3.56 18.44 0.78
N GLY A 21 -3.59 18.44 -0.57
CA GLY A 21 -4.82 18.38 -1.35
C GLY A 21 -5.66 19.66 -1.35
N LYS A 22 -5.04 20.81 -1.03
CA LYS A 22 -5.68 22.14 -1.03
C LYS A 22 -5.01 23.09 -2.03
N PRO A 23 -5.01 22.77 -3.34
CA PRO A 23 -4.47 23.68 -4.34
C PRO A 23 -5.34 24.94 -4.48
N GLN A 24 -4.71 26.07 -4.78
CA GLN A 24 -5.36 27.36 -4.94
C GLN A 24 -5.47 27.80 -6.40
N ASN A 25 -4.43 27.57 -7.21
CA ASN A 25 -4.34 28.07 -8.59
C ASN A 25 -4.45 26.97 -9.63
N VAL A 26 -4.28 25.69 -9.24
CA VAL A 26 -4.38 24.55 -10.15
C VAL A 26 -5.48 23.58 -9.74
N SER A 27 -5.93 22.77 -10.71
CA SER A 27 -6.91 21.73 -10.43
C SER A 27 -6.38 20.70 -9.40
N PRO A 28 -7.21 20.27 -8.44
CA PRO A 28 -6.87 19.17 -7.54
C PRO A 28 -6.78 17.81 -8.24
N SER A 29 -7.26 17.67 -9.48
CA SER A 29 -7.11 16.41 -10.24
C SER A 29 -5.75 16.26 -10.86
N GLY A 30 -5.35 15.00 -11.01
CA GLY A 30 -4.22 14.62 -11.84
C GLY A 30 -2.94 14.44 -11.05
N LYS A 31 -1.98 13.79 -11.73
CA LYS A 31 -0.63 13.55 -11.24
C LYS A 31 0.08 14.86 -10.89
N LEU A 32 1.00 14.77 -9.93
CA LEU A 32 1.88 15.88 -9.60
C LEU A 32 2.96 15.99 -10.69
N THR A 33 3.19 17.20 -11.18
CA THR A 33 4.22 17.50 -12.19
C THR A 33 4.91 18.82 -11.83
N LEU A 34 6.12 19.02 -12.34
CA LEU A 34 6.88 20.27 -12.14
C LEU A 34 6.10 21.50 -12.62
N ASN A 35 5.41 21.39 -13.76
CA ASN A 35 4.54 22.45 -14.27
C ASN A 35 3.36 22.72 -13.32
N LYS A 36 2.78 21.69 -12.72
CA LYS A 36 1.67 21.85 -11.77
C LYS A 36 2.12 22.61 -10.52
N ILE A 37 3.32 22.32 -10.00
CA ILE A 37 3.91 23.04 -8.87
C ILE A 37 4.23 24.50 -9.25
N ASN A 38 4.79 24.73 -10.44
CA ASN A 38 5.12 26.07 -10.95
C ASN A 38 3.87 26.95 -11.08
N ASN A 39 2.80 26.40 -11.65
CA ASN A 39 1.53 27.10 -11.84
C ASN A 39 0.83 27.35 -10.50
N GLU A 40 0.90 26.39 -9.56
CA GLU A 40 0.37 26.58 -8.20
C GLU A 40 1.11 27.69 -7.43
N ALA A 41 2.41 27.86 -7.69
CA ALA A 41 3.22 28.93 -7.13
C ALA A 41 2.97 30.31 -7.79
N GLY A 42 2.19 30.37 -8.88
CA GLY A 42 1.92 31.58 -9.64
C GLY A 42 3.16 32.16 -10.33
N LEU A 43 4.09 31.31 -10.72
CA LEU A 43 5.34 31.71 -11.39
C LEU A 43 5.20 31.54 -12.91
N GLY A 44 5.95 32.34 -13.67
CA GLY A 44 5.95 32.27 -15.12
C GLY A 44 6.38 30.90 -15.65
N ASN A 45 6.10 30.63 -16.93
CA ASN A 45 6.43 29.36 -17.57
C ASN A 45 7.90 28.99 -17.35
N SER A 46 8.14 27.73 -16.99
CA SER A 46 9.48 27.16 -16.82
C SER A 46 10.36 27.83 -15.76
N TYR A 47 9.80 28.71 -14.91
CA TYR A 47 10.59 29.43 -13.90
C TYR A 47 11.17 28.50 -12.83
N ILE A 48 10.50 27.37 -12.55
CA ILE A 48 10.95 26.33 -11.64
C ILE A 48 12.34 25.78 -11.99
N HIS A 49 12.72 25.71 -13.27
CA HIS A 49 14.01 25.16 -13.72
C HIS A 49 15.22 26.00 -13.30
N LYS A 50 14.99 27.24 -12.81
CA LYS A 50 16.05 28.06 -12.20
C LYS A 50 16.51 27.53 -10.84
N PHE A 51 15.74 26.63 -10.22
CA PHE A 51 16.01 26.07 -8.89
C PHE A 51 16.28 24.57 -8.99
N LYS A 52 17.43 24.18 -9.56
CA LYS A 52 17.81 22.77 -9.74
C LYS A 52 17.86 22.02 -8.41
N ASP A 53 18.44 22.63 -7.38
CA ASP A 53 18.56 22.03 -6.05
C ASP A 53 17.19 21.68 -5.44
N PHE A 54 16.16 22.50 -5.69
CA PHE A 54 14.80 22.24 -5.24
C PHE A 54 14.14 21.11 -6.03
N ILE A 55 14.39 21.05 -7.34
CA ILE A 55 13.83 20.01 -8.21
C ILE A 55 14.37 18.63 -7.80
N GLU A 56 15.68 18.53 -7.62
CA GLU A 56 16.36 17.27 -7.33
C GLU A 56 16.08 16.77 -5.91
N ASN A 57 16.15 17.66 -4.91
CA ASN A 57 16.07 17.24 -3.51
C ASN A 57 14.64 17.21 -2.93
N GLU A 58 13.72 18.02 -3.45
CA GLU A 58 12.38 18.17 -2.85
C GLU A 58 11.26 17.80 -3.82
N ALA A 59 11.25 18.37 -5.03
CA ALA A 59 10.12 18.23 -5.94
C ALA A 59 10.02 16.84 -6.57
N ASN A 60 11.12 16.27 -7.08
CA ASN A 60 11.11 14.96 -7.73
C ASN A 60 10.75 13.82 -6.76
N PRO A 61 11.34 13.72 -5.54
CA PRO A 61 10.95 12.71 -4.56
C PRO A 61 9.47 12.84 -4.14
N ALA A 62 8.98 14.06 -3.98
CA ALA A 62 7.58 14.31 -3.65
C ALA A 62 6.64 13.94 -4.81
N ILE A 63 7.03 14.20 -6.05
CA ILE A 63 6.28 13.80 -7.25
C ILE A 63 6.20 12.28 -7.35
N GLU A 64 7.31 11.58 -7.16
CA GLU A 64 7.37 10.13 -7.26
C GLU A 64 6.51 9.47 -6.18
N SER A 65 6.67 9.86 -4.92
CA SER A 65 5.86 9.34 -3.80
C SER A 65 4.36 9.62 -3.96
N PHE A 66 3.98 10.80 -4.46
CA PHE A 66 2.59 11.13 -4.73
C PHE A 66 2.03 10.32 -5.90
N ASN A 67 2.78 10.19 -7.00
CA ASN A 67 2.33 9.50 -8.20
C ASN A 67 2.33 7.97 -8.06
N ALA A 68 3.22 7.39 -7.25
CA ALA A 68 3.21 5.96 -6.93
C ALA A 68 1.92 5.54 -6.22
N ASN A 69 1.40 6.42 -5.35
CA ASN A 69 0.14 6.22 -4.64
C ASN A 69 -1.09 6.79 -5.37
N TYR A 70 -0.89 7.31 -6.59
CA TYR A 70 -1.96 7.94 -7.37
C TYR A 70 -2.79 6.88 -8.10
N ASP A 71 -3.94 6.56 -7.52
CA ASP A 71 -4.99 5.80 -8.20
C ASP A 71 -5.96 6.77 -8.92
N PRO A 72 -6.02 6.77 -10.27
CA PRO A 72 -6.93 7.64 -11.02
C PRO A 72 -8.40 7.37 -10.72
N VAL A 73 -8.75 6.16 -10.29
CA VAL A 73 -10.11 5.79 -9.87
C VAL A 73 -10.42 6.42 -8.51
N LYS A 74 -9.49 6.35 -7.56
CA LYS A 74 -9.61 7.00 -6.24
C LYS A 74 -9.66 8.53 -6.35
N ALA A 75 -8.85 9.13 -7.23
CA ALA A 75 -8.83 10.58 -7.48
C ALA A 75 -10.14 11.07 -8.13
N LYS A 76 -10.67 10.35 -9.12
CA LYS A 76 -12.01 10.63 -9.69
C LYS A 76 -13.12 10.45 -8.65
N LEU A 77 -13.04 9.42 -7.80
CA LEU A 77 -14.01 9.23 -6.72
C LEU A 77 -13.97 10.35 -5.68
N LEU A 78 -12.79 10.90 -5.36
CA LEU A 78 -12.62 12.01 -4.43
C LEU A 78 -13.13 13.34 -4.99
N GLN A 79 -12.94 13.59 -6.30
CA GLN A 79 -13.56 14.73 -6.97
C GLN A 79 -15.06 14.56 -7.14
N ASN A 80 -15.53 13.35 -7.44
CA ASN A 80 -16.94 13.03 -7.60
C ASN A 80 -17.66 12.81 -6.26
N LYS A 81 -17.01 12.99 -5.10
CA LYS A 81 -17.72 12.97 -3.80
C LYS A 81 -18.86 13.98 -3.74
N GLN A 82 -18.89 14.97 -4.66
CA GLN A 82 -20.03 15.83 -4.81
C GLN A 82 -21.21 15.25 -5.61
N ASN A 83 -21.07 14.20 -6.45
CA ASN A 83 -22.19 13.57 -7.17
C ASN A 83 -21.86 12.15 -7.71
N LEU A 84 -21.63 11.13 -6.86
CA LEU A 84 -21.77 9.73 -7.35
C LEU A 84 -23.25 9.38 -7.40
N THR A 85 -23.71 8.86 -8.55
CA THR A 85 -25.09 8.37 -8.70
C THR A 85 -25.28 7.16 -7.79
N GLU A 86 -26.46 7.00 -7.16
CA GLU A 86 -26.74 5.87 -6.25
C GLU A 86 -26.38 4.51 -6.88
N LYS A 87 -26.64 4.33 -8.17
CA LYS A 87 -26.26 3.11 -8.94
C LYS A 87 -24.76 2.80 -8.88
N GLU A 88 -23.89 3.81 -8.94
CA GLU A 88 -22.44 3.63 -8.89
C GLU A 88 -21.97 3.28 -7.49
N LYS A 89 -22.58 3.88 -6.46
CA LYS A 89 -22.33 3.54 -5.05
C LYS A 89 -22.71 2.08 -4.79
N HIS A 90 -23.87 1.63 -5.25
CA HIS A 90 -24.31 0.24 -5.13
C HIS A 90 -23.36 -0.73 -5.84
N LYS A 91 -22.92 -0.40 -7.07
CA LYS A 91 -21.94 -1.23 -7.81
C LYS A 91 -20.60 -1.33 -7.07
N ALA A 92 -20.14 -0.23 -6.47
CA ALA A 92 -18.90 -0.22 -5.69
C ALA A 92 -19.03 -1.06 -4.40
N ARG A 93 -20.16 -1.00 -3.70
CA ARG A 93 -20.45 -1.84 -2.52
C ARG A 93 -20.50 -3.31 -2.90
N MET A 94 -21.22 -3.65 -3.96
CA MET A 94 -21.31 -5.03 -4.47
C MET A 94 -19.93 -5.62 -4.80
N LYS A 95 -19.08 -4.88 -5.52
CA LYS A 95 -17.72 -5.34 -5.83
C LYS A 95 -16.87 -5.59 -4.58
N LYS A 96 -17.00 -4.73 -3.56
CA LYS A 96 -16.31 -4.93 -2.28
C LYS A 96 -16.80 -6.18 -1.56
N GLU A 97 -18.11 -6.38 -1.50
CA GLU A 97 -18.71 -7.56 -0.88
C GLU A 97 -18.29 -8.86 -1.58
N VAL A 98 -18.28 -8.88 -2.91
CA VAL A 98 -17.84 -10.03 -3.70
C VAL A 98 -16.37 -10.35 -3.40
N LYS A 99 -15.49 -9.34 -3.48
CA LYS A 99 -14.07 -9.51 -3.19
C LYS A 99 -13.83 -10.03 -1.78
N LEU A 100 -14.55 -9.49 -0.80
CA LEU A 100 -14.44 -9.91 0.59
C LEU A 100 -14.88 -11.37 0.78
N LYS A 101 -16.00 -11.76 0.16
CA LYS A 101 -16.48 -13.16 0.20
C LYS A 101 -15.50 -14.13 -0.45
N GLU A 102 -14.86 -13.73 -1.54
CA GLU A 102 -13.86 -14.55 -2.24
C GLU A 102 -12.61 -14.75 -1.38
N GLN A 103 -12.11 -13.68 -0.73
CA GLN A 103 -11.00 -13.76 0.22
C GLN A 103 -11.30 -14.71 1.37
N TYR A 104 -12.46 -14.56 2.04
CA TYR A 104 -12.83 -15.46 3.13
C TYR A 104 -12.99 -16.92 2.71
N ARG A 105 -13.39 -17.19 1.46
CA ARG A 105 -13.48 -18.57 0.94
C ARG A 105 -12.08 -19.16 0.77
N GLN A 106 -11.16 -18.39 0.19
CA GLN A 106 -9.75 -18.79 0.04
C GLN A 106 -9.11 -19.05 1.40
N GLU A 107 -9.18 -18.11 2.34
CA GLU A 107 -8.63 -18.26 3.69
C GLU A 107 -9.17 -19.50 4.41
N ARG A 108 -10.49 -19.77 4.28
CA ARG A 108 -11.10 -20.97 4.85
C ARG A 108 -10.55 -22.26 4.22
N ASP A 109 -10.41 -22.29 2.89
CA ASP A 109 -9.96 -23.48 2.17
C ASP A 109 -8.46 -23.73 2.41
N ASP A 110 -7.67 -22.67 2.53
CA ASP A 110 -6.26 -22.71 2.94
C ASP A 110 -6.12 -23.26 4.37
N LEU A 111 -6.91 -22.77 5.33
CA LEU A 111 -6.91 -23.27 6.70
C LEU A 111 -7.27 -24.74 6.80
N LYS A 112 -8.25 -25.20 6.00
CA LYS A 112 -8.60 -26.63 5.93
C LYS A 112 -7.44 -27.47 5.43
N THR A 113 -6.71 -26.97 4.43
CA THR A 113 -5.55 -27.65 3.86
C THR A 113 -4.42 -27.74 4.88
N ILE A 114 -4.09 -26.61 5.53
CA ILE A 114 -3.08 -26.54 6.59
C ILE A 114 -3.42 -27.48 7.75
N ASN A 115 -4.68 -27.48 8.22
CA ASN A 115 -5.09 -28.37 9.32
C ASN A 115 -4.92 -29.85 8.94
N LYS A 116 -5.29 -30.23 7.73
CA LYS A 116 -5.14 -31.60 7.26
C LYS A 116 -3.66 -32.02 7.17
N GLU A 117 -2.80 -31.13 6.70
CA GLU A 117 -1.35 -31.35 6.66
C GLU A 117 -0.77 -31.49 8.07
N LEU A 118 -1.17 -30.60 9.00
CA LEU A 118 -0.76 -30.67 10.40
C LEU A 118 -1.22 -31.97 11.07
N GLU A 119 -2.47 -32.38 10.87
CA GLU A 119 -3.00 -33.64 11.38
C GLU A 119 -2.17 -34.84 10.88
N THR A 120 -1.80 -34.82 9.59
CA THR A 120 -0.98 -35.87 8.98
C THR A 120 0.41 -35.92 9.60
N GLN A 121 1.06 -34.75 9.77
CA GLN A 121 2.37 -34.65 10.40
C GLN A 121 2.35 -35.10 11.87
N ILE A 122 1.35 -34.65 12.64
CA ILE A 122 1.17 -35.03 14.04
C ILE A 122 0.97 -36.55 14.13
N SER A 123 0.12 -37.13 13.28
CA SER A 123 -0.11 -38.58 13.29
C SER A 123 1.16 -39.38 12.99
N SER A 124 1.95 -38.94 12.01
CA SER A 124 3.24 -39.55 11.68
C SER A 124 4.25 -39.46 12.83
N LEU A 125 4.35 -38.28 13.47
CA LEU A 125 5.22 -38.07 14.62
C LEU A 125 4.80 -38.90 15.83
N MET A 126 3.51 -38.97 16.12
CA MET A 126 2.96 -39.78 17.21
C MET A 126 3.25 -41.27 17.01
N PHE A 127 3.07 -41.77 15.79
CA PHE A 127 3.44 -43.14 15.44
C PHE A 127 4.93 -43.39 15.65
N ARG A 128 5.79 -42.48 15.18
CA ARG A 128 7.24 -42.61 15.37
C ARG A 128 7.66 -42.57 16.84
N LEU A 129 7.02 -41.71 17.63
CA LEU A 129 7.27 -41.62 19.08
C LEU A 129 6.91 -42.94 19.76
N TYR A 130 5.77 -43.53 19.40
CA TYR A 130 5.35 -44.84 19.88
C TYR A 130 6.39 -45.93 19.56
N GLU A 131 6.87 -46.01 18.31
CA GLU A 131 7.91 -46.97 17.93
C GLU A 131 9.19 -46.81 18.77
N LEU A 132 9.63 -45.57 18.97
CA LEU A 132 10.82 -45.27 19.78
C LEU A 132 10.62 -45.67 21.25
N GLN A 133 9.43 -45.45 21.80
CA GLN A 133 9.10 -45.85 23.15
C GLN A 133 9.13 -47.38 23.30
N GLU A 134 8.61 -48.12 22.32
CA GLU A 134 8.66 -49.58 22.29
C GLU A 134 10.11 -50.09 22.20
N GLN A 135 10.93 -49.50 21.33
CA GLN A 135 12.36 -49.81 21.23
C GLN A 135 13.12 -49.57 22.53
N LEU A 136 12.86 -48.44 23.21
CA LEU A 136 13.46 -48.12 24.51
C LEU A 136 13.03 -49.11 25.59
N ASN A 137 11.76 -49.48 25.63
CA ASN A 137 11.24 -50.47 26.57
C ASN A 137 11.95 -51.82 26.38
N VAL A 138 12.09 -52.29 25.13
CA VAL A 138 12.82 -53.52 24.82
C VAL A 138 14.28 -53.43 25.27
N GLN A 139 14.99 -52.34 24.95
CA GLN A 139 16.37 -52.14 25.39
C GLN A 139 16.52 -52.13 26.91
N ASN A 140 15.60 -51.48 27.63
CA ASN A 140 15.62 -51.42 29.09
C ASN A 140 15.39 -52.80 29.71
N VAL A 141 14.47 -53.60 29.17
CA VAL A 141 14.24 -54.99 29.64
C VAL A 141 15.50 -55.84 29.43
N VAL A 142 16.17 -55.73 28.28
CA VAL A 142 17.42 -56.46 28.00
C VAL A 142 18.55 -56.04 28.94
N LYS A 143 18.66 -54.75 29.29
CA LYS A 143 19.67 -54.26 30.24
C LYS A 143 19.41 -54.70 31.69
N ILE A 144 18.17 -54.91 32.10
CA ILE A 144 17.83 -55.39 33.46
C ILE A 144 18.13 -56.89 33.62
N SER A 145 18.17 -57.63 32.51
CA SER A 145 18.37 -59.09 32.49
C SER A 145 19.83 -59.53 32.26
N GLN A 146 20.77 -58.60 32.18
CA GLN A 146 22.23 -58.81 32.14
C GLN A 146 22.87 -58.46 33.49
#